data_AF-A0A831QHA9-F1
#
_entry.id   AF-A0A831QHA9-F1
#
_cell.length_a   1.000
_cell.length_b   1.000
_cell.length_c   1.000
_cell.angle_alpha   90.00
_cell.angle_beta   90.00
_cell.angle_gamma   90.00
#
_symmetry.space_group_name_H-M   'P 1'
#
loop_
_entity.id
_entity.type
_entity.pdbx_description
1 polymer ?
#
loop_
_entity_poly.entity_id
_entity_poly.type
_entity_poly.pdbx_seq_one_letter_code
_entity_poly.pdbx_strand_id
1 'polypeptide(L)'
;MSFEDKLRYEIIKCRRCEACKDLLSSSCVVFPEMFRMVDEERETGQKISTDQLIHLVNLCTFCAACPCLDIRTAILEAKTGYADRYGLGFKIRAIENMDRIGKLCGVIPQVSNFLLQNRVTKPFVARTVGIHKDRKIPYFSNEDFETWFRSKKRGILPQPKNSKKIAYFSGCTAKYFFPDVAKAVVEVLERNGVEVYYPEQKCCGMPSLLEGDRDLTLEFARFNVERLAEVVEEGYGIVCSCPTCGYMLKKILRVGADQAIWRRDSEKVESDFVHIEIGHGLFGAISGMSSVKIPTKHLKALLKDDGYFSSISPEKRIMISDNTYDVGEYLKSLHEAGALDTRLGSVHTRGAYYPPCHLREQRIGRPYEYLLGLIPELSLNAINGN
;
A
#
# COMPACT_ATOMS: atom_id res chain seq x y z
N MET A 1 19.29 7.65 19.23
CA MET A 1 18.36 6.74 19.93
C MET A 1 18.33 5.43 19.17
N SER A 2 18.49 4.28 19.84
CA SER A 2 18.42 2.97 19.18
C SER A 2 16.99 2.68 18.71
N PHE A 3 16.79 1.75 17.76
CA PHE A 3 15.43 1.42 17.31
C PHE A 3 14.62 0.79 18.45
N GLU A 4 15.28 0.06 19.36
CA GLU A 4 14.65 -0.53 20.54
C GLU A 4 14.13 0.53 21.50
N ASP A 5 14.92 1.58 21.75
CA ASP A 5 14.50 2.68 22.63
C ASP A 5 13.31 3.44 22.04
N LYS A 6 13.32 3.69 20.72
CA LYS A 6 12.19 4.30 20.02
C LYS A 6 10.92 3.46 20.15
N LEU A 7 11.03 2.16 19.86
CA LEU A 7 9.90 1.24 19.93
C LEU A 7 9.36 1.13 21.37
N ARG A 8 10.24 0.97 22.37
CA ARG A 8 9.85 0.94 23.79
C ARG A 8 9.10 2.21 24.19
N TYR A 9 9.61 3.37 23.79
CA TYR A 9 8.96 4.65 24.06
C TYR A 9 7.53 4.67 23.50
N GLU A 10 7.34 4.26 22.24
CA GLU A 10 6.03 4.29 21.60
C GLU A 10 5.05 3.23 22.14
N ILE A 11 5.49 2.02 22.47
CA ILE A 11 4.61 1.01 23.07
C ILE A 11 4.17 1.41 24.49
N ILE A 12 5.05 2.03 25.28
CA ILE A 12 4.71 2.54 26.62
C ILE A 12 3.70 3.70 26.49
N LYS A 13 3.90 4.60 25.52
CA LYS A 13 2.96 5.68 25.20
C LYS A 13 1.60 5.10 24.78
N CYS A 14 1.59 4.08 23.92
CA CYS A 14 0.37 3.40 23.49
C CYS A 14 -0.37 2.75 24.66
N ARG A 15 0.35 2.05 25.54
CA ARG A 15 -0.20 1.46 26.78
C ARG A 15 -0.73 2.49 27.77
N ARG A 16 -0.16 3.70 27.82
CA ARG A 16 -0.65 4.80 28.67
C ARG A 16 -1.90 5.47 28.12
N CYS A 17 -2.01 5.60 26.79
CA CYS A 17 -3.13 6.27 26.15
C CYS A 17 -4.40 5.43 26.16
N GLU A 18 -4.31 4.13 25.84
CA GLU A 18 -5.42 3.16 25.79
C GLU A 18 -6.66 3.53 24.93
N ALA A 19 -6.67 4.68 24.25
CA ALA A 19 -7.87 5.23 23.58
C ALA A 19 -8.47 4.31 22.50
N CYS A 20 -7.64 3.45 21.88
CA CYS A 20 -8.08 2.50 20.86
C CYS A 20 -8.00 1.03 21.31
N LYS A 21 -7.80 0.78 22.61
CA LYS A 21 -7.58 -0.56 23.17
C LYS A 21 -8.73 -1.50 22.83
N ASP A 22 -9.97 -1.14 23.14
CA ASP A 22 -11.11 -2.04 22.95
C ASP A 22 -11.39 -2.31 21.46
N LEU A 23 -11.17 -1.30 20.61
CA LEU A 23 -11.30 -1.43 19.16
C LEU A 23 -10.28 -2.42 18.59
N LEU A 24 -9.04 -2.38 19.07
CA LEU A 24 -7.93 -3.13 18.47
C LEU A 24 -7.69 -4.48 19.12
N SER A 25 -8.08 -4.68 20.39
CA SER A 25 -7.79 -5.92 21.12
C SER A 25 -8.48 -7.15 20.52
N SER A 26 -9.60 -6.96 19.81
CA SER A 26 -10.32 -8.05 19.12
C SER A 26 -9.83 -8.30 17.69
N SER A 27 -9.16 -7.32 17.08
CA SER A 27 -8.89 -7.29 15.63
C SER A 27 -7.41 -7.25 15.28
N CYS A 28 -6.53 -7.00 16.26
CA CYS A 28 -5.09 -6.90 16.07
C CYS A 28 -4.35 -7.68 17.15
N VAL A 29 -3.54 -8.67 16.75
CA VAL A 29 -2.74 -9.50 17.66
C VAL A 29 -1.57 -8.75 18.33
N VAL A 30 -1.14 -7.62 17.75
CA VAL A 30 -0.04 -6.81 18.30
C VAL A 30 -0.44 -6.16 19.61
N PHE A 31 -1.67 -5.64 19.73
CA PHE A 31 -2.08 -4.82 20.87
C PHE A 31 -2.20 -5.63 22.17
N PRO A 32 -2.89 -6.80 22.20
CA PRO A 32 -2.92 -7.65 23.38
C PRO A 32 -1.53 -8.06 23.85
N GLU A 33 -0.65 -8.47 22.92
CA GLU A 33 0.70 -8.89 23.27
C GLU A 33 1.56 -7.72 23.77
N MET A 34 1.46 -6.56 23.12
CA MET A 34 2.13 -5.33 23.56
C MET A 34 1.70 -4.95 24.98
N PHE A 35 0.40 -4.96 25.27
CA PHE A 35 -0.10 -4.60 26.60
C PHE A 35 0.37 -5.60 27.66
N ARG A 36 0.31 -6.90 27.35
CA ARG A 36 0.84 -7.97 28.21
C ARG A 36 2.31 -7.75 28.54
N MET A 37 3.15 -7.48 27.54
CA MET A 37 4.59 -7.24 27.72
C MET A 37 4.88 -6.00 28.57
N VAL A 38 4.16 -4.89 28.34
CA VAL A 38 4.38 -3.65 29.11
C VAL A 38 3.90 -3.79 30.56
N ASP A 39 2.81 -4.53 30.80
CA ASP A 39 2.32 -4.79 32.15
C ASP A 39 3.26 -5.73 32.92
N GLU A 40 3.80 -6.77 32.26
CA GLU A 40 4.80 -7.67 32.84
C GLU A 40 6.10 -6.94 33.24
N GLU A 41 6.59 -5.99 32.41
CA GLU A 41 7.74 -5.14 32.77
C GLU A 41 7.44 -4.26 33.99
N ARG A 42 6.21 -3.74 34.11
CA ARG A 42 5.81 -2.90 35.27
C ARG A 42 5.72 -3.70 36.57
N GLU A 43 5.21 -4.92 36.50
CA GLU A 43 5.00 -5.79 37.67
C GLU A 43 6.32 -6.40 38.16
N THR A 44 7.16 -6.86 37.23
CA THR A 44 8.39 -7.60 37.56
C THR A 44 9.64 -6.71 37.64
N GLY A 45 9.58 -5.52 37.04
CA GLY A 45 10.75 -4.66 36.81
C GLY A 45 11.72 -5.19 35.75
N GLN A 46 11.43 -6.33 35.12
CA GLN A 46 12.26 -6.89 34.04
C GLN A 46 11.96 -6.18 32.73
N LYS A 47 12.97 -5.55 32.13
CA LYS A 47 12.82 -4.85 30.85
C LYS A 47 12.48 -5.82 29.73
N ILE A 48 11.53 -5.44 28.87
CA ILE A 48 11.23 -6.18 27.63
C ILE A 48 12.53 -6.34 26.82
N SER A 49 12.89 -7.56 26.46
CA SER A 49 14.12 -7.86 25.70
C SER A 49 14.02 -7.44 24.24
N THR A 50 15.16 -7.36 23.53
CA THR A 50 15.15 -7.10 22.09
C THR A 50 14.39 -8.20 21.32
N ASP A 51 14.56 -9.46 21.69
CA ASP A 51 13.84 -10.57 21.02
C ASP A 51 12.32 -10.47 21.22
N GLN A 52 11.86 -10.06 22.39
CA GLN A 52 10.44 -9.80 22.65
C GLN A 52 9.91 -8.63 21.80
N LEU A 53 10.67 -7.54 21.69
CA LEU A 53 10.32 -6.41 20.81
C LEU A 53 10.24 -6.83 19.33
N ILE A 54 11.18 -7.66 18.87
CA ILE A 54 11.19 -8.16 17.50
C ILE A 54 10.04 -9.14 17.25
N HIS A 55 9.74 -10.00 18.22
CA HIS A 55 8.54 -10.83 18.17
C HIS A 55 7.29 -9.97 18.00
N LEU A 56 7.14 -8.93 18.82
CA LEU A 56 5.99 -8.03 18.80
C LEU A 56 5.79 -7.36 17.43
N VAL A 57 6.85 -6.79 16.84
CA VAL A 57 6.72 -6.13 15.52
C VAL A 57 6.43 -7.12 14.40
N ASN A 58 6.86 -8.38 14.53
CA ASN A 58 6.58 -9.43 13.54
C ASN A 58 5.14 -9.95 13.59
N LEU A 59 4.39 -9.66 14.66
CA LEU A 59 2.94 -9.88 14.69
C LEU A 59 2.18 -8.85 13.83
N CYS A 60 2.81 -7.73 13.47
CA CYS A 60 2.17 -6.68 12.68
C CYS A 60 2.15 -7.05 11.19
N THR A 61 0.96 -7.12 10.61
CA THR A 61 0.74 -7.30 9.16
C THR A 61 0.60 -5.98 8.40
N PHE A 62 0.77 -4.85 9.09
CA PHE A 62 0.64 -3.49 8.56
C PHE A 62 -0.70 -3.20 7.86
N CYS A 63 -1.80 -3.72 8.42
CA CYS A 63 -3.15 -3.47 7.89
C CYS A 63 -3.63 -2.01 8.03
N ALA A 64 -2.89 -1.18 8.77
CA ALA A 64 -3.21 0.21 9.07
C ALA A 64 -4.56 0.42 9.81
N ALA A 65 -5.09 -0.60 10.48
CA ALA A 65 -6.34 -0.46 11.24
C ALA A 65 -6.21 0.43 12.49
N CYS A 66 -5.03 0.48 13.12
CA CYS A 66 -4.80 1.33 14.29
C CYS A 66 -4.76 2.81 13.88
N PRO A 67 -5.51 3.73 14.53
CA PRO A 67 -5.61 5.12 14.06
C PRO A 67 -4.35 5.95 14.30
N CYS A 68 -3.45 5.50 15.18
CA CYS A 68 -2.25 6.23 15.56
C CYS A 68 -1.11 6.01 14.53
N LEU A 69 -0.57 7.10 13.97
CA LEU A 69 0.53 7.03 13.01
C LEU A 69 1.85 6.64 13.70
N ASP A 70 2.09 7.13 14.92
CA ASP A 70 3.36 6.92 15.64
C ASP A 70 3.69 5.43 15.82
N ILE A 71 2.71 4.61 16.24
CA ILE A 71 2.93 3.17 16.41
C ILE A 71 3.19 2.45 15.09
N ARG A 72 2.53 2.87 14.00
CA ARG A 72 2.76 2.32 12.66
C ARG A 72 4.19 2.60 12.20
N THR A 73 4.63 3.84 12.36
CA THR A 73 5.99 4.28 12.02
C THR A 73 7.02 3.58 12.89
N ALA A 74 6.81 3.50 14.20
CA ALA A 74 7.73 2.85 15.13
C ALA A 74 7.93 1.35 14.81
N ILE A 75 6.87 0.65 14.41
CA ILE A 75 6.96 -0.76 13.97
C ILE A 75 7.83 -0.87 12.71
N LEU A 76 7.63 -0.02 11.70
CA LEU A 76 8.43 -0.03 10.49
C LEU A 76 9.90 0.36 10.76
N GLU A 77 10.12 1.38 11.58
CA GLU A 77 11.47 1.80 12.00
C GLU A 77 12.18 0.71 12.79
N ALA A 78 11.49 -0.03 13.64
CA ALA A 78 12.06 -1.15 14.38
C ALA A 78 12.44 -2.32 13.47
N LYS A 79 11.57 -2.69 12.52
CA LYS A 79 11.90 -3.72 11.51
C LYS A 79 13.09 -3.32 10.66
N THR A 80 13.11 -2.07 10.21
CA THR A 80 14.22 -1.53 9.40
C THR A 80 15.52 -1.46 10.20
N GLY A 81 15.47 -0.94 11.43
CA GLY A 81 16.64 -0.85 12.30
C GLY A 81 17.19 -2.22 12.69
N TYR A 82 16.33 -3.23 12.82
CA TYR A 82 16.75 -4.62 13.00
C TYR A 82 17.44 -5.16 11.74
N ALA A 83 16.83 -5.00 10.57
CA ALA A 83 17.40 -5.43 9.29
C ALA A 83 18.75 -4.75 9.00
N ASP A 84 18.87 -3.44 9.26
CA ASP A 84 20.11 -2.67 9.07
C ASP A 84 21.23 -3.18 9.99
N ARG A 85 20.90 -3.57 11.23
CA ARG A 85 21.90 -4.01 12.22
C ARG A 85 22.29 -5.47 12.10
N TYR A 86 21.32 -6.36 11.87
CA TYR A 86 21.52 -7.81 11.93
C TYR A 86 21.44 -8.50 10.56
N GLY A 87 20.99 -7.78 9.54
CA GLY A 87 20.67 -8.33 8.23
C GLY A 87 19.35 -9.10 8.23
N LEU A 88 18.88 -9.42 7.03
CA LEU A 88 17.73 -10.29 6.83
C LEU A 88 18.16 -11.73 6.58
N GLY A 89 17.50 -12.65 7.27
CA GLY A 89 17.72 -14.08 7.08
C GLY A 89 17.35 -14.54 5.67
N PHE A 90 18.01 -15.61 5.21
CA PHE A 90 17.83 -16.16 3.87
C PHE A 90 16.35 -16.41 3.49
N LYS A 91 15.54 -16.92 4.43
CA LYS A 91 14.12 -17.23 4.19
C LYS A 91 13.32 -15.99 3.78
N ILE A 92 13.56 -14.86 4.46
CA ILE A 92 12.93 -13.57 4.15
C ILE A 92 13.38 -13.09 2.78
N ARG A 93 14.71 -13.09 2.53
CA ARG A 93 15.29 -12.70 1.24
C ARG A 93 14.77 -13.52 0.05
N ALA A 94 14.45 -14.78 0.29
CA ALA A 94 13.91 -15.68 -0.73
C ALA A 94 12.47 -15.35 -1.12
N ILE A 95 11.69 -14.71 -0.25
CA ILE A 95 10.24 -14.49 -0.44
C ILE A 95 9.83 -13.02 -0.58
N GLU A 96 10.61 -12.07 -0.07
CA GLU A 96 10.24 -10.64 -0.08
C GLU A 96 10.22 -10.05 -1.50
N ASN A 97 11.09 -10.52 -2.38
CA ASN A 97 11.20 -10.00 -3.74
C ASN A 97 10.26 -10.75 -4.70
N MET A 98 8.97 -10.39 -4.64
CA MET A 98 7.93 -10.99 -5.48
C MET A 98 8.14 -10.76 -6.99
N ASP A 99 8.83 -9.68 -7.40
CA ASP A 99 9.19 -9.45 -8.80
C ASP A 99 10.23 -10.46 -9.28
N ARG A 100 11.28 -10.70 -8.47
CA ARG A 100 12.29 -11.73 -8.74
C ARG A 100 11.69 -13.13 -8.76
N ILE A 101 10.80 -13.46 -7.82
CA ILE A 101 10.13 -14.77 -7.79
C ILE A 101 9.28 -14.96 -9.04
N GLY A 102 8.49 -13.95 -9.41
CA GLY A 102 7.69 -13.96 -10.63
C GLY A 102 8.54 -14.20 -11.87
N LYS A 103 9.64 -13.46 -12.02
CA LYS A 103 10.60 -13.63 -13.12
C LYS A 103 11.22 -15.02 -13.17
N LEU A 104 11.74 -15.51 -12.04
CA LEU A 104 12.44 -16.81 -11.98
C LEU A 104 11.49 -17.99 -12.20
N CYS A 105 10.38 -18.02 -11.48
CA CYS A 105 9.42 -19.11 -11.59
C CYS A 105 8.63 -19.04 -12.91
N GLY A 106 8.54 -17.86 -13.52
CA GLY A 106 7.93 -17.63 -14.83
C GLY A 106 8.79 -18.10 -16.02
N VAL A 107 10.09 -18.36 -15.85
CA VAL A 107 10.94 -18.85 -16.97
C VAL A 107 10.51 -20.25 -17.42
N ILE A 108 10.24 -21.15 -16.47
CA ILE A 108 9.76 -22.52 -16.75
C ILE A 108 8.59 -22.84 -15.80
N PRO A 109 7.39 -22.30 -16.07
CA PRO A 109 6.25 -22.39 -15.17
C PRO A 109 5.83 -23.83 -14.86
N GLN A 110 5.98 -24.75 -15.81
CA GLN A 110 5.64 -26.16 -15.65
C GLN A 110 6.47 -26.83 -14.54
N VAL A 111 7.78 -26.54 -14.50
CA VAL A 111 8.68 -27.05 -13.47
C VAL A 111 8.38 -26.39 -12.13
N SER A 112 8.24 -25.06 -12.11
CA SER A 112 7.89 -24.31 -10.90
C SER A 112 6.58 -24.82 -10.29
N ASN A 113 5.55 -25.02 -11.10
CA ASN A 113 4.25 -25.53 -10.66
C ASN A 113 4.33 -26.99 -10.24
N PHE A 114 5.09 -27.85 -10.93
CA PHE A 114 5.31 -29.22 -10.48
C PHE A 114 5.92 -29.24 -9.08
N LEU A 115 6.97 -28.45 -8.84
CA LEU A 115 7.65 -28.41 -7.54
C LEU A 115 6.77 -27.83 -6.42
N LEU A 116 6.00 -26.79 -6.71
CA LEU A 116 5.26 -26.01 -5.70
C LEU A 116 3.83 -26.50 -5.45
N GLN A 117 3.25 -27.26 -6.39
CA GLN A 117 1.88 -27.78 -6.28
C GLN A 117 1.84 -29.27 -5.90
N ASN A 118 2.90 -30.04 -6.15
CA ASN A 118 2.94 -31.46 -5.82
C ASN A 118 3.04 -31.70 -4.30
N ARG A 119 2.22 -32.60 -3.77
CA ARG A 119 2.14 -32.94 -2.34
C ARG A 119 3.44 -33.49 -1.74
N VAL A 120 4.30 -34.07 -2.58
CA VAL A 120 5.59 -34.64 -2.16
C VAL A 120 6.67 -33.56 -2.14
N THR A 121 6.85 -32.79 -3.22
CA THR A 121 7.95 -31.81 -3.32
C THR A 121 7.66 -30.52 -2.57
N LYS A 122 6.40 -30.07 -2.53
CA LYS A 122 6.00 -28.80 -1.92
C LYS A 122 6.41 -28.69 -0.45
N PRO A 123 6.21 -29.68 0.44
CA PRO A 123 6.63 -29.56 1.83
C PRO A 123 8.14 -29.31 1.99
N PHE A 124 8.97 -29.91 1.13
CA PHE A 124 10.42 -29.69 1.14
C PHE A 124 10.74 -28.26 0.71
N VAL A 125 10.24 -27.82 -0.45
CA VAL A 125 10.48 -26.47 -0.97
C VAL A 125 9.93 -25.40 -0.04
N ALA A 126 8.72 -25.58 0.48
CA ALA A 126 8.10 -24.62 1.41
C ALA A 126 8.94 -24.48 2.70
N ARG A 127 9.46 -25.59 3.24
CA ARG A 127 10.29 -25.57 4.45
C ARG A 127 11.61 -24.82 4.26
N THR A 128 12.24 -24.90 3.08
CA THR A 128 13.52 -24.19 2.83
C THR A 128 13.35 -22.68 2.85
N VAL A 129 12.21 -22.16 2.38
CA VAL A 129 11.90 -20.72 2.36
C VAL A 129 11.02 -20.25 3.52
N GLY A 130 10.77 -21.11 4.52
CA GLY A 130 10.02 -20.73 5.72
C GLY A 130 8.50 -20.62 5.55
N ILE A 131 7.94 -21.24 4.51
CA ILE A 131 6.50 -21.29 4.27
C ILE A 131 5.91 -22.54 4.93
N HIS A 132 4.77 -22.38 5.62
CA HIS A 132 4.04 -23.52 6.19
C HIS A 132 3.55 -24.47 5.08
N LYS A 133 3.70 -25.79 5.27
CA LYS A 133 3.36 -26.82 4.27
C LYS A 133 1.92 -26.72 3.71
N ASP A 134 0.99 -26.27 4.55
CA ASP A 134 -0.43 -26.17 4.21
C ASP A 134 -0.77 -24.85 3.50
N ARG A 135 0.19 -23.93 3.37
CA ARG A 135 -0.02 -22.67 2.64
C ARG A 135 -0.32 -22.96 1.17
N LYS A 136 -1.37 -22.34 0.63
CA LYS A 136 -1.66 -22.38 -0.81
C LYS A 136 -0.69 -21.44 -1.52
N ILE A 137 0.17 -21.99 -2.38
CA ILE A 137 1.11 -21.24 -3.20
C ILE A 137 0.42 -20.97 -4.54
N PRO A 138 0.43 -19.72 -5.06
CA PRO A 138 -0.20 -19.43 -6.34
C PRO A 138 0.39 -20.24 -7.49
N TYR A 139 -0.40 -20.42 -8.54
CA TYR A 139 0.05 -21.01 -9.79
C TYR A 139 0.79 -19.96 -10.62
N PHE A 140 1.87 -20.36 -11.30
CA PHE A 140 2.60 -19.50 -12.24
C PHE A 140 2.03 -19.69 -13.65
N SER A 141 1.54 -18.61 -14.26
CA SER A 141 0.99 -18.64 -15.62
C SER A 141 2.09 -18.92 -16.66
N ASN A 142 1.71 -19.55 -17.78
CA ASN A 142 2.60 -19.72 -18.95
C ASN A 142 2.92 -18.40 -19.64
N GLU A 143 2.05 -17.40 -19.48
CA GLU A 143 2.18 -16.08 -20.07
C GLU A 143 1.92 -15.04 -18.96
N ASP A 144 2.89 -14.16 -18.72
CA ASP A 144 2.71 -13.03 -17.82
C ASP A 144 1.92 -11.90 -18.50
N PHE A 145 1.38 -10.99 -17.70
CA PHE A 145 0.56 -9.90 -18.21
C PHE A 145 1.30 -8.99 -19.19
N GLU A 146 2.57 -8.69 -18.95
CA GLU A 146 3.33 -7.78 -19.80
C GLU A 146 3.54 -8.35 -21.21
N THR A 147 3.91 -9.64 -21.28
CA THR A 147 4.05 -10.39 -22.53
C THR A 147 2.74 -10.38 -23.30
N TRP A 148 1.63 -10.68 -22.61
CA TRP A 148 0.30 -10.61 -23.21
C TRP A 148 -0.02 -9.20 -23.74
N PHE A 149 0.20 -8.15 -22.94
CA PHE A 149 -0.14 -6.78 -23.31
C PHE A 149 0.66 -6.31 -24.53
N ARG A 150 1.96 -6.61 -24.59
CA ARG A 150 2.82 -6.29 -25.74
C ARG A 150 2.42 -7.07 -27.00
N SER A 151 1.93 -8.30 -26.88
CA SER A 151 1.49 -9.11 -28.02
C SER A 151 0.33 -8.47 -28.81
N LYS A 152 -0.47 -7.63 -28.15
CA LYS A 152 -1.65 -6.96 -28.73
C LYS A 152 -1.32 -5.72 -29.60
N LYS A 153 -0.04 -5.36 -29.75
CA LYS A 153 0.51 -4.30 -30.63
C LYS A 153 0.00 -2.86 -30.46
N ARG A 154 -1.11 -2.57 -29.74
CA ARG A 154 -1.54 -1.26 -29.17
C ARG A 154 -3.00 -1.36 -28.74
N GLY A 155 -3.26 -1.44 -27.44
CA GLY A 155 -4.61 -1.62 -26.90
C GLY A 155 -5.35 -2.83 -27.47
N ILE A 156 -6.46 -3.22 -26.87
CA ILE A 156 -7.34 -4.26 -27.43
C ILE A 156 -8.36 -3.60 -28.36
N LEU A 157 -8.72 -2.34 -28.09
CA LEU A 157 -9.74 -1.58 -28.82
C LEU A 157 -9.21 -0.24 -29.35
N PRO A 158 -9.69 0.23 -30.53
CA PRO A 158 -9.42 1.58 -31.02
C PRO A 158 -9.95 2.64 -30.05
N GLN A 159 -9.12 3.63 -29.71
CA GLN A 159 -9.48 4.66 -28.74
C GLN A 159 -9.93 5.96 -29.43
N PRO A 160 -10.95 6.68 -28.90
CA PRO A 160 -11.38 7.98 -29.41
C PRO A 160 -10.25 9.03 -29.36
N LYS A 161 -10.30 10.05 -30.23
CA LYS A 161 -9.28 11.13 -30.28
C LYS A 161 -9.12 11.98 -29.01
N ASN A 162 -9.98 11.80 -27.99
CA ASN A 162 -9.94 12.47 -26.69
C ASN A 162 -10.17 11.48 -25.53
N SER A 163 -9.72 10.23 -25.67
CA SER A 163 -9.82 9.23 -24.59
C SER A 163 -9.14 9.71 -23.31
N LYS A 164 -9.76 9.41 -22.18
CA LYS A 164 -9.06 9.53 -20.89
C LYS A 164 -7.85 8.60 -20.93
N LYS A 165 -6.70 9.11 -20.47
CA LYS A 165 -5.42 8.42 -20.51
C LYS A 165 -5.08 7.85 -19.16
N ILE A 166 -4.94 6.53 -19.09
CA ILE A 166 -4.58 5.82 -17.85
C ILE A 166 -3.31 5.00 -18.04
N ALA A 167 -2.38 5.18 -17.13
CA ALA A 167 -1.24 4.32 -16.91
C ALA A 167 -1.61 3.22 -15.92
N TYR A 168 -1.63 1.98 -16.38
CA TYR A 168 -1.97 0.85 -15.52
C TYR A 168 -0.74 0.35 -14.75
N PHE A 169 -0.78 0.51 -13.42
CA PHE A 169 0.19 -0.08 -12.51
C PHE A 169 -0.33 -1.43 -12.01
N SER A 170 0.09 -2.52 -12.66
CA SER A 170 -0.31 -3.89 -12.32
C SER A 170 0.35 -4.39 -11.03
N GLY A 171 1.52 -3.83 -10.68
CA GLY A 171 2.40 -4.40 -9.66
C GLY A 171 2.88 -5.80 -10.03
N CYS A 172 3.53 -6.49 -9.09
CA CYS A 172 4.11 -7.81 -9.33
C CYS A 172 3.08 -8.95 -9.30
N THR A 173 2.05 -8.86 -8.45
CA THR A 173 1.14 -9.98 -8.21
C THR A 173 0.21 -10.21 -9.40
N ALA A 174 -0.43 -9.15 -9.90
CA ALA A 174 -1.26 -9.24 -11.09
C ALA A 174 -0.43 -9.46 -12.36
N LYS A 175 0.85 -9.05 -12.39
CA LYS A 175 1.73 -9.32 -13.53
C LYS A 175 2.03 -10.82 -13.70
N TYR A 176 2.54 -11.48 -12.65
CA TYR A 176 3.10 -12.84 -12.78
C TYR A 176 2.18 -13.95 -12.29
N PHE A 177 1.37 -13.70 -11.25
CA PHE A 177 0.63 -14.75 -10.56
C PHE A 177 -0.86 -14.76 -10.91
N PHE A 178 -1.44 -13.57 -11.13
CA PHE A 178 -2.85 -13.41 -11.48
C PHE A 178 -3.02 -12.51 -12.73
N PRO A 179 -2.43 -12.89 -13.88
CA PRO A 179 -2.49 -12.09 -15.11
C PRO A 179 -3.92 -11.82 -15.57
N ASP A 180 -4.87 -12.72 -15.31
CA ASP A 180 -6.27 -12.53 -15.71
C ASP A 180 -6.91 -11.32 -15.04
N VAL A 181 -6.50 -10.95 -13.82
CA VAL A 181 -6.96 -9.72 -13.16
C VAL A 181 -6.47 -8.49 -13.93
N ALA A 182 -5.21 -8.49 -14.35
CA ALA A 182 -4.63 -7.39 -15.11
C ALA A 182 -5.24 -7.29 -16.53
N LYS A 183 -5.46 -8.44 -17.20
CA LYS A 183 -6.15 -8.52 -18.49
C LYS A 183 -7.58 -7.95 -18.40
N ALA A 184 -8.34 -8.37 -17.39
CA ALA A 184 -9.70 -7.88 -17.17
C ALA A 184 -9.74 -6.36 -16.91
N VAL A 185 -8.77 -5.80 -16.18
CA VAL A 185 -8.69 -4.35 -15.95
C VAL A 185 -8.52 -3.60 -17.28
N VAL A 186 -7.62 -4.05 -18.15
CA VAL A 186 -7.42 -3.43 -19.48
C VAL A 186 -8.70 -3.52 -20.30
N GLU A 187 -9.29 -4.72 -20.41
CA GLU A 187 -10.50 -4.95 -21.19
C GLU A 187 -11.68 -4.09 -20.71
N VAL A 188 -11.88 -3.99 -19.40
CA VAL A 188 -12.93 -3.15 -18.81
C VAL A 188 -12.66 -1.67 -19.08
N LEU A 189 -11.43 -1.18 -18.87
CA LEU A 189 -11.09 0.22 -19.12
C LEU A 189 -11.27 0.60 -20.59
N GLU A 190 -10.75 -0.20 -21.51
CA GLU A 190 -10.83 0.08 -22.95
C GLU A 190 -12.26 -0.01 -23.50
N ARG A 191 -13.09 -0.91 -22.96
CA ARG A 191 -14.52 -0.96 -23.29
C ARG A 191 -15.24 0.33 -22.91
N ASN A 192 -14.71 1.05 -21.92
CA ASN A 192 -15.18 2.35 -21.47
C ASN A 192 -14.49 3.54 -22.18
N GLY A 193 -13.81 3.29 -23.31
CA GLY A 193 -13.16 4.33 -24.12
C GLY A 193 -11.95 4.97 -23.44
N VAL A 194 -11.33 4.26 -22.50
CA VAL A 194 -10.11 4.70 -21.80
C VAL A 194 -8.90 4.14 -22.54
N GLU A 195 -7.95 5.02 -22.86
CA GLU A 195 -6.66 4.62 -23.39
C GLU A 195 -5.79 4.09 -22.26
N VAL A 196 -5.39 2.82 -22.35
CA VAL A 196 -4.55 2.18 -21.37
C VAL A 196 -3.10 2.11 -21.87
N TYR A 197 -2.21 2.75 -21.13
CA TYR A 197 -0.77 2.63 -21.27
C TYR A 197 -0.21 1.73 -20.16
N TYR A 198 0.75 0.87 -20.50
CA TYR A 198 1.44 0.03 -19.52
C TYR A 198 2.91 0.47 -19.43
N PRO A 199 3.29 1.33 -18.46
CA PRO A 199 4.66 1.75 -18.29
C PRO A 199 5.54 0.62 -17.76
N GLU A 200 6.84 0.72 -18.03
CA GLU A 200 7.83 -0.08 -17.33
C GLU A 200 7.73 0.18 -15.82
N GLN A 201 7.66 -0.89 -15.03
CA GLN A 201 7.40 -0.83 -13.60
C GLN A 201 8.03 -2.03 -12.88
N LYS A 202 8.37 -1.84 -11.60
CA LYS A 202 8.78 -2.88 -10.67
C LYS A 202 7.69 -3.15 -9.63
N CYS A 203 7.95 -4.07 -8.69
CA CYS A 203 7.12 -4.21 -7.49
C CYS A 203 6.92 -2.85 -6.80
N CYS A 204 5.77 -2.63 -6.16
CA CYS A 204 5.51 -1.39 -5.41
C CYS A 204 6.45 -1.21 -4.20
N GLY A 205 7.09 -2.29 -3.73
CA GLY A 205 8.02 -2.28 -2.60
C GLY A 205 7.36 -2.52 -1.24
N MET A 206 6.04 -2.74 -1.18
CA MET A 206 5.40 -3.04 0.11
C MET A 206 5.98 -4.31 0.78
N PRO A 207 6.18 -5.46 0.10
CA PRO A 207 6.70 -6.64 0.78
C PRO A 207 8.06 -6.41 1.46
N SER A 208 9.02 -5.81 0.75
CA SER A 208 10.34 -5.48 1.31
C SER A 208 10.25 -4.44 2.43
N LEU A 209 9.34 -3.46 2.32
CA LEU A 209 9.11 -2.47 3.37
C LEU A 209 8.66 -3.13 4.68
N LEU A 210 7.79 -4.14 4.61
CA LEU A 210 7.24 -4.85 5.77
C LEU A 210 8.22 -5.83 6.43
N GLU A 211 9.25 -6.24 5.69
CA GLU A 211 10.36 -7.03 6.22
C GLU A 211 11.51 -6.14 6.74
N GLY A 212 11.49 -4.84 6.41
CA GLY A 212 12.52 -3.88 6.82
C GLY A 212 13.70 -3.77 5.84
N ASP A 213 13.63 -4.37 4.65
CA ASP A 213 14.68 -4.22 3.62
C ASP A 213 14.61 -2.84 2.98
N ARG A 214 15.35 -1.89 3.56
CA ARG A 214 15.40 -0.50 3.10
C ARG A 214 15.95 -0.36 1.69
N ASP A 215 17.03 -1.06 1.39
CA ASP A 215 17.72 -0.90 0.12
C ASP A 215 16.85 -1.38 -1.04
N LEU A 216 16.26 -2.57 -0.92
CA LEU A 216 15.36 -3.11 -1.94
C LEU A 216 14.09 -2.26 -2.09
N THR A 217 13.54 -1.79 -0.97
CA THR A 217 12.34 -0.92 -0.98
C THR A 217 12.63 0.40 -1.71
N LEU A 218 13.76 1.03 -1.41
CA LEU A 218 14.15 2.29 -2.06
C LEU A 218 14.57 2.10 -3.52
N GLU A 219 15.14 0.95 -3.89
CA GLU A 219 15.39 0.60 -5.29
C GLU A 219 14.07 0.58 -6.09
N PHE A 220 13.07 -0.13 -5.59
CA PHE A 220 11.75 -0.20 -6.21
C PHE A 220 11.04 1.14 -6.24
N ALA A 221 11.06 1.88 -5.13
CA ALA A 221 10.42 3.18 -5.03
C ALA A 221 11.06 4.19 -6.00
N ARG A 222 12.41 4.29 -6.04
CA ARG A 222 13.11 5.19 -6.97
C ARG A 222 12.77 4.86 -8.43
N PHE A 223 12.83 3.59 -8.80
CA PHE A 223 12.52 3.18 -10.16
C PHE A 223 11.09 3.57 -10.56
N ASN A 224 10.10 3.21 -9.75
CA ASN A 224 8.71 3.48 -10.06
C ASN A 224 8.39 4.97 -10.01
N VAL A 225 8.94 5.73 -9.05
CA VAL A 225 8.67 7.17 -8.94
C VAL A 225 9.17 7.93 -10.16
N GLU A 226 10.35 7.59 -10.67
CA GLU A 226 10.88 8.23 -11.88
C GLU A 226 9.96 7.98 -13.09
N ARG A 227 9.59 6.72 -13.37
CA ARG A 227 8.74 6.41 -14.53
C ARG A 227 7.31 6.91 -14.40
N LEU A 228 6.72 6.81 -13.21
CA LEU A 228 5.35 7.23 -12.99
C LEU A 228 5.22 8.76 -13.02
N ALA A 229 6.25 9.51 -12.59
CA ALA A 229 6.25 10.96 -12.73
C ALA A 229 6.26 11.39 -14.20
N GLU A 230 7.14 10.82 -15.04
CA GLU A 230 7.19 11.07 -16.49
C GLU A 230 5.80 10.84 -17.14
N VAL A 231 5.14 9.76 -16.75
CA VAL A 231 3.83 9.38 -17.28
C VAL A 231 2.71 10.32 -16.83
N VAL A 232 2.75 10.81 -15.59
CA VAL A 232 1.78 11.82 -15.11
C VAL A 232 2.01 13.17 -15.80
N GLU A 233 3.26 13.55 -16.07
CA GLU A 233 3.61 14.77 -16.83
C GLU A 233 3.09 14.71 -18.27
N GLU A 234 3.01 13.52 -18.87
CA GLU A 234 2.37 13.28 -20.17
C GLU A 234 0.82 13.29 -20.12
N GLY A 235 0.23 13.50 -18.94
CA GLY A 235 -1.21 13.64 -18.74
C GLY A 235 -1.95 12.32 -18.47
N TYR A 236 -1.25 11.25 -18.11
CA TYR A 236 -1.88 9.99 -17.70
C TYR A 236 -2.23 9.99 -16.20
N GLY A 237 -3.43 9.53 -15.85
CA GLY A 237 -3.73 9.11 -14.47
C GLY A 237 -3.19 7.70 -14.21
N ILE A 238 -2.82 7.38 -12.97
CA ILE A 238 -2.30 6.05 -12.60
C ILE A 238 -3.45 5.22 -12.00
N VAL A 239 -3.68 4.00 -12.50
CA VAL A 239 -4.67 3.08 -11.94
C VAL A 239 -4.01 1.81 -11.43
N CYS A 240 -4.40 1.40 -10.22
CA CYS A 240 -3.99 0.14 -9.58
C CYS A 240 -5.19 -0.80 -9.41
N SER A 241 -4.99 -2.10 -9.63
CA SER A 241 -5.98 -3.14 -9.25
C SER A 241 -5.65 -3.84 -7.93
N CYS A 242 -4.42 -3.66 -7.44
CA CYS A 242 -3.99 -4.17 -6.14
C CYS A 242 -4.15 -3.07 -5.07
N PRO A 243 -5.01 -3.25 -4.04
CA PRO A 243 -5.20 -2.26 -2.99
C PRO A 243 -3.90 -1.89 -2.27
N THR A 244 -2.99 -2.85 -2.11
CA THR A 244 -1.67 -2.62 -1.50
C THR A 244 -0.78 -1.71 -2.36
N CYS A 245 -0.79 -1.90 -3.69
CA CYS A 245 -0.03 -1.04 -4.59
C CYS A 245 -0.61 0.38 -4.59
N GLY A 246 -1.95 0.49 -4.65
CA GLY A 246 -2.64 1.78 -4.53
C GLY A 246 -2.31 2.49 -3.21
N TYR A 247 -2.36 1.78 -2.07
CA TYR A 247 -2.00 2.35 -0.76
C TYR A 247 -0.53 2.77 -0.68
N MET A 248 0.38 1.98 -1.26
CA MET A 248 1.80 2.34 -1.33
C MET A 248 2.00 3.67 -2.07
N LEU A 249 1.46 3.78 -3.29
CA LEU A 249 1.65 4.94 -4.15
C LEU A 249 0.87 6.18 -3.66
N LYS A 250 -0.37 6.00 -3.20
CA LYS A 250 -1.30 7.07 -2.82
C LYS A 250 -1.10 7.59 -1.39
N LYS A 251 -0.56 6.78 -0.47
CA LYS A 251 -0.45 7.17 0.95
C LYS A 251 0.97 7.05 1.47
N ILE A 252 1.61 5.90 1.30
CA ILE A 252 2.92 5.62 1.92
C ILE A 252 4.03 6.47 1.31
N LEU A 253 4.10 6.59 -0.02
CA LEU A 253 5.10 7.44 -0.68
C LEU A 253 4.96 8.91 -0.30
N ARG A 254 3.74 9.40 -0.04
CA ARG A 254 3.49 10.80 0.30
C ARG A 254 3.92 11.19 1.71
N VAL A 255 4.09 10.23 2.64
CA VAL A 255 4.46 10.54 4.03
C VAL A 255 5.71 11.42 4.08
N GLY A 256 5.61 12.56 4.78
CA GLY A 256 6.68 13.56 4.90
C GLY A 256 6.84 14.49 3.70
N ALA A 257 6.36 14.12 2.51
CA ALA A 257 6.57 14.90 1.28
C ALA A 257 5.91 16.28 1.36
N ASP A 258 4.67 16.36 1.86
CA ASP A 258 3.97 17.64 2.01
C ASP A 258 4.79 18.56 2.92
N GLN A 259 5.29 18.05 4.04
CA GLN A 259 6.09 18.83 4.99
C GLN A 259 7.37 19.40 4.35
N ALA A 260 7.99 18.67 3.41
CA ALA A 260 9.13 19.15 2.63
C ALA A 260 8.78 20.40 1.80
N ILE A 261 7.64 20.37 1.10
CA ILE A 261 7.18 21.47 0.25
C ILE A 261 6.83 22.68 1.12
N TRP A 262 6.03 22.47 2.16
CA TRP A 262 5.67 23.52 3.11
C TRP A 262 6.91 24.17 3.74
N ARG A 263 7.95 23.38 4.08
CA ARG A 263 9.20 23.93 4.58
C ARG A 263 9.88 24.81 3.54
N ARG A 264 10.06 24.33 2.32
CA ARG A 264 10.73 25.08 1.26
C ARG A 264 9.99 26.38 0.93
N ASP A 265 8.67 26.35 0.89
CA ASP A 265 7.87 27.56 0.64
C ASP A 265 7.91 28.52 1.83
N SER A 266 7.93 28.00 3.06
CA SER A 266 8.12 28.83 4.26
C SER A 266 9.51 29.50 4.33
N GLU A 267 10.53 28.93 3.68
CA GLU A 267 11.87 29.52 3.60
C GLU A 267 11.92 30.74 2.68
N LYS A 268 10.98 30.87 1.73
CA LYS A 268 10.84 32.05 0.87
C LYS A 268 10.15 33.23 1.56
N VAL A 269 9.57 33.01 2.75
CA VAL A 269 8.86 34.05 3.51
C VAL A 269 9.84 34.70 4.50
N GLU A 270 10.20 35.96 4.26
CA GLU A 270 11.12 36.76 5.11
C GLU A 270 10.51 37.23 6.45
N SER A 271 9.40 36.63 6.89
CA SER A 271 8.72 37.01 8.13
C SER A 271 9.14 36.13 9.31
N ASP A 272 9.35 36.74 10.48
CA ASP A 272 9.58 36.04 11.75
C ASP A 272 8.37 35.19 12.20
N PHE A 273 7.21 35.43 11.61
CA PHE A 273 5.96 34.75 11.94
C PHE A 273 5.17 34.37 10.70
N VAL A 274 4.60 33.17 10.73
CA VAL A 274 3.59 32.71 9.76
C VAL A 274 2.22 32.79 10.42
N HIS A 275 1.27 33.37 9.71
CA HIS A 275 -0.14 33.37 10.09
C HIS A 275 -0.80 32.14 9.49
N ILE A 276 -1.28 31.23 10.34
CA ILE A 276 -2.04 30.06 9.92
C ILE A 276 -3.49 30.31 10.26
N GLU A 277 -4.36 30.24 9.26
CA GLU A 277 -5.79 30.27 9.48
C GLU A 277 -6.27 28.88 9.90
N ILE A 278 -6.88 28.81 11.08
CA ILE A 278 -7.45 27.59 11.62
C ILE A 278 -8.96 27.74 11.56
N GLY A 279 -9.61 26.87 10.78
CA GLY A 279 -11.06 26.74 10.78
C GLY A 279 -11.50 25.98 12.02
N HIS A 280 -12.44 26.55 12.77
CA HIS A 280 -13.08 25.91 13.92
C HIS A 280 -14.51 25.58 13.51
N GLY A 281 -14.95 24.35 13.79
CA GLY A 281 -16.22 23.86 13.30
C GLY A 281 -16.60 22.51 13.87
N LEU A 282 -17.90 22.29 14.07
CA LEU A 282 -18.46 20.99 14.38
C LEU A 282 -18.71 20.24 13.08
N PHE A 283 -18.30 18.96 13.00
CA PHE A 283 -18.59 18.07 11.87
C PHE A 283 -18.12 18.57 10.48
N GLY A 284 -16.95 19.23 10.42
CA GLY A 284 -16.33 19.62 9.14
C GLY A 284 -16.93 20.85 8.46
N ALA A 285 -17.98 21.45 9.02
CA ALA A 285 -18.46 22.77 8.61
C ALA A 285 -17.66 23.85 9.35
N ILE A 286 -16.87 24.64 8.63
CA ILE A 286 -16.10 25.76 9.21
C ILE A 286 -17.08 26.83 9.68
N SER A 287 -17.25 26.97 10.99
CA SER A 287 -18.16 27.95 11.63
C SER A 287 -17.44 29.26 12.00
N GLY A 288 -16.12 29.31 11.86
CA GLY A 288 -15.31 30.50 12.09
C GLY A 288 -13.83 30.24 11.80
N MET A 289 -13.09 31.30 11.46
CA MET A 289 -11.64 31.27 11.24
C MET A 289 -10.94 32.05 12.34
N SER A 290 -9.88 31.48 12.89
CA SER A 290 -8.96 32.19 13.78
C SER A 290 -7.56 32.16 13.19
N SER A 291 -6.88 33.30 13.20
CA SER A 291 -5.47 33.37 12.80
C SER A 291 -4.59 33.03 14.00
N VAL A 292 -3.76 32.00 13.86
CA VAL A 292 -2.72 31.69 14.84
C VAL A 292 -1.38 32.15 14.29
N LYS A 293 -0.70 32.99 15.07
CA LYS A 293 0.63 33.50 14.77
C LYS A 293 1.67 32.53 15.33
N ILE A 294 2.41 31.85 14.47
CA ILE A 294 3.43 30.88 14.87
C ILE A 294 4.81 31.42 14.46
N PRO A 295 5.80 31.47 15.37
CA PRO A 295 7.14 31.86 14.98
C PRO A 295 7.70 30.91 13.92
N THR A 296 8.19 31.46 12.81
CA THR A 296 8.64 30.70 11.63
C THR A 296 9.70 29.65 11.99
N LYS A 297 10.55 29.92 12.98
CA LYS A 297 11.54 28.98 13.51
C LYS A 297 10.94 27.67 14.06
N HIS A 298 9.80 27.74 14.75
CA HIS A 298 9.14 26.57 15.31
C HIS A 298 8.46 25.77 14.21
N LEU A 299 7.86 26.46 13.23
CA LEU A 299 7.27 25.83 12.07
C LEU A 299 8.33 25.09 11.23
N LYS A 300 9.49 25.71 10.97
CA LYS A 300 10.61 25.08 10.26
C LYS A 300 11.15 23.83 10.96
N ALA A 301 11.12 23.79 12.29
CA ALA A 301 11.53 22.62 13.05
C ALA A 301 10.54 21.44 12.91
N LEU A 302 9.25 21.74 12.69
CA LEU A 302 8.17 20.75 12.54
C LEU A 302 8.01 20.25 11.10
N LEU A 303 8.32 21.09 10.11
CA LEU A 303 8.17 20.76 8.70
C LEU A 303 9.43 20.04 8.19
N LYS A 304 9.55 18.73 8.43
CA LYS A 304 10.71 17.97 7.94
C LYS A 304 10.28 16.74 7.18
N ASP A 305 10.95 16.50 6.08
CA ASP A 305 10.89 15.23 5.37
C ASP A 305 12.12 14.41 5.74
N ASP A 306 12.07 13.83 6.94
CA ASP A 306 13.05 12.87 7.45
C ASP A 306 12.49 11.44 7.45
N GLY A 307 11.35 11.26 6.77
CA GLY A 307 10.66 9.98 6.63
C GLY A 307 11.40 8.99 5.74
N TYR A 308 10.82 7.78 5.64
CA TYR A 308 11.42 6.64 4.94
C TYR A 308 11.82 6.93 3.49
N PHE A 309 11.01 7.71 2.77
CA PHE A 309 11.19 8.05 1.35
C PHE A 309 11.78 9.44 1.12
N SER A 310 12.36 10.07 2.15
CA SER A 310 12.97 11.41 2.06
C SER A 310 14.11 11.54 1.03
N SER A 311 14.73 10.43 0.64
CA SER A 311 15.73 10.39 -0.44
C SER A 311 15.15 10.52 -1.86
N ILE A 312 13.82 10.60 -2.00
CA ILE A 312 13.10 10.70 -3.27
C ILE A 312 12.35 12.04 -3.31
N SER A 313 12.38 12.72 -4.45
CA SER A 313 11.75 14.03 -4.66
C SER A 313 10.33 14.09 -4.06
N PRO A 314 10.07 15.01 -3.11
CA PRO A 314 8.75 15.16 -2.52
C PRO A 314 7.69 15.58 -3.55
N GLU A 315 8.07 16.35 -4.57
CA GLU A 315 7.19 16.78 -5.67
C GLU A 315 6.69 15.58 -6.47
N LYS A 316 7.60 14.69 -6.90
CA LYS A 316 7.23 13.47 -7.64
C LYS A 316 6.37 12.54 -6.78
N ARG A 317 6.67 12.42 -5.49
CA ARG A 317 5.87 11.60 -4.55
C ARG A 317 4.44 12.14 -4.39
N ILE A 318 4.27 13.46 -4.27
CA ILE A 318 2.95 14.09 -4.20
C ILE A 318 2.22 13.97 -5.54
N MET A 319 2.90 14.24 -6.65
CA MET A 319 2.35 14.12 -8.00
C MET A 319 1.78 12.72 -8.26
N ILE A 320 2.54 11.68 -7.96
CA ILE A 320 2.08 10.29 -8.08
C ILE A 320 0.91 10.03 -7.16
N SER A 321 0.98 10.49 -5.91
CA SER A 321 -0.09 10.31 -4.94
C SER A 321 -1.41 10.93 -5.39
N ASP A 322 -1.37 12.15 -5.93
CA ASP A 322 -2.57 12.88 -6.35
C ASP A 322 -3.18 12.31 -7.64
N ASN A 323 -2.37 11.61 -8.44
CA ASN A 323 -2.80 11.02 -9.71
C ASN A 323 -2.98 9.49 -9.65
N THR A 324 -2.92 8.88 -8.46
CA THR A 324 -3.13 7.42 -8.30
C THR A 324 -4.54 7.09 -7.81
N TYR A 325 -5.19 6.17 -8.53
CA TYR A 325 -6.54 5.68 -8.27
C TYR A 325 -6.58 4.16 -8.12
N ASP A 326 -7.46 3.67 -7.26
CA ASP A 326 -7.90 2.28 -7.33
C ASP A 326 -8.83 2.10 -8.56
N VAL A 327 -8.77 0.96 -9.24
CA VAL A 327 -9.61 0.73 -10.43
C VAL A 327 -11.10 0.82 -10.11
N GLY A 328 -11.53 0.37 -8.93
CA GLY A 328 -12.92 0.53 -8.49
C GLY A 328 -13.28 2.00 -8.28
N GLU A 329 -12.41 2.79 -7.63
CA GLU A 329 -12.61 4.24 -7.46
C GLU A 329 -12.75 4.93 -8.83
N TYR A 330 -11.87 4.59 -9.77
CA TYR A 330 -11.89 5.15 -11.12
C TYR A 330 -13.17 4.77 -11.89
N LEU A 331 -13.54 3.48 -11.93
CA LEU A 331 -14.76 3.03 -12.62
C LEU A 331 -16.03 3.61 -11.99
N LYS A 332 -16.08 3.74 -10.66
CA LYS A 332 -17.18 4.41 -9.98
C LYS A 332 -17.29 5.87 -10.41
N SER A 333 -16.16 6.58 -10.54
CA SER A 333 -16.16 7.96 -11.05
C SER A 333 -16.68 8.07 -12.48
N LEU A 334 -16.40 7.07 -13.34
CA LEU A 334 -16.98 7.01 -14.69
C LEU A 334 -18.50 6.80 -14.63
N HIS A 335 -18.97 5.95 -13.73
CA HIS A 335 -20.41 5.71 -13.57
C HIS A 335 -21.14 6.96 -13.08
N GLU A 336 -20.59 7.64 -12.07
CA GLU A 336 -21.16 8.89 -11.53
C GLU A 336 -21.17 10.02 -12.57
N ALA A 337 -20.22 10.00 -13.51
CA ALA A 337 -20.17 10.92 -14.65
C ALA A 337 -21.04 10.48 -15.85
N GLY A 338 -21.77 9.36 -15.76
CA GLY A 338 -22.58 8.82 -16.86
C GLY A 338 -21.77 8.26 -18.04
N ALA A 339 -20.48 8.00 -17.85
CA ALA A 339 -19.55 7.56 -18.89
C ALA A 339 -19.24 6.05 -18.84
N LEU A 340 -19.68 5.33 -17.80
CA LEU A 340 -19.47 3.88 -17.69
C LEU A 340 -20.49 3.12 -18.57
N ASP A 341 -20.01 2.20 -19.41
CA ASP A 341 -20.82 1.22 -20.14
C ASP A 341 -21.44 0.22 -19.15
N THR A 342 -22.72 0.42 -18.85
CA THR A 342 -23.51 -0.43 -17.96
C THR A 342 -24.30 -1.53 -18.68
N ARG A 343 -24.00 -1.80 -19.97
CA ARG A 343 -24.57 -2.96 -20.70
C ARG A 343 -23.86 -4.25 -20.26
N LEU A 344 -24.08 -4.60 -18.99
CA LEU A 344 -23.51 -5.75 -18.30
C LEU A 344 -24.36 -6.99 -18.56
N GLY A 345 -23.71 -8.15 -18.69
CA GLY A 345 -24.40 -9.43 -18.72
C GLY A 345 -24.81 -9.88 -17.31
N SER A 346 -25.78 -10.80 -17.24
CA SER A 346 -26.20 -11.41 -15.99
C SER A 346 -25.14 -12.35 -15.40
N VAL A 347 -25.04 -12.37 -14.07
CA VAL A 347 -24.20 -13.32 -13.33
C VAL A 347 -25.01 -13.97 -12.21
N HIS A 348 -25.51 -15.19 -12.43
CA HIS A 348 -26.28 -15.94 -11.44
C HIS A 348 -25.38 -16.52 -10.33
N THR A 349 -24.93 -15.67 -9.41
CA THR A 349 -24.05 -16.09 -8.30
C THR A 349 -24.41 -15.34 -7.03
N ARG A 350 -24.33 -16.05 -5.89
CA ARG A 350 -24.33 -15.44 -4.57
C ARG A 350 -22.91 -15.45 -4.01
N GLY A 351 -22.39 -14.29 -3.64
CA GLY A 351 -21.03 -14.12 -3.15
C GLY A 351 -20.96 -13.32 -1.85
N ALA A 352 -19.81 -13.43 -1.19
CA ALA A 352 -19.45 -12.55 -0.09
C ALA A 352 -18.37 -11.58 -0.55
N TYR A 353 -18.55 -10.29 -0.26
CA TYR A 353 -17.55 -9.27 -0.53
C TYR A 353 -16.79 -8.94 0.74
N TYR A 354 -15.46 -9.08 0.72
CA TYR A 354 -14.59 -8.69 1.82
C TYR A 354 -13.75 -7.46 1.43
N PRO A 355 -13.95 -6.29 2.06
CA PRO A 355 -13.21 -5.09 1.71
C PRO A 355 -11.76 -5.17 2.24
N PRO A 356 -10.73 -5.17 1.36
CA PRO A 356 -9.33 -5.28 1.76
C PRO A 356 -8.90 -4.13 2.68
N CYS A 357 -8.05 -4.40 3.68
CA CYS A 357 -7.59 -3.39 4.65
C CYS A 357 -6.94 -2.15 4.00
N HIS A 358 -6.02 -2.36 3.05
CA HIS A 358 -5.39 -1.27 2.30
C HIS A 358 -6.35 -0.50 1.38
N LEU A 359 -7.51 -1.09 1.01
CA LEU A 359 -8.57 -0.34 0.32
C LEU A 359 -9.26 0.60 1.31
N ARG A 360 -9.61 0.10 2.51
CA ARG A 360 -10.25 0.88 3.57
C ARG A 360 -9.38 2.05 4.02
N GLU A 361 -8.08 1.82 4.18
CA GLU A 361 -7.14 2.86 4.63
C GLU A 361 -6.94 3.98 3.61
N GLN A 362 -7.20 3.73 2.32
CA GLN A 362 -7.19 4.78 1.31
C GLN A 362 -8.37 5.76 1.45
N ARG A 363 -9.40 5.39 2.24
CA ARG A 363 -10.62 6.19 2.51
C ARG A 363 -11.44 6.54 1.26
N ILE A 364 -11.47 5.62 0.30
CA ILE A 364 -12.18 5.75 -0.99
C ILE A 364 -13.58 5.11 -0.98
N GLY A 365 -14.10 4.74 0.21
CA GLY A 365 -15.38 4.08 0.36
C GLY A 365 -15.35 2.60 -0.06
N ARG A 366 -16.47 2.11 -0.61
CA ARG A 366 -16.64 0.71 -1.06
C ARG A 366 -16.97 0.64 -2.55
N PRO A 367 -16.04 1.06 -3.44
CA PRO A 367 -16.34 1.18 -4.87
C PRO A 367 -16.72 -0.15 -5.52
N TYR A 368 -16.07 -1.25 -5.13
CA TYR A 368 -16.39 -2.57 -5.68
C TYR A 368 -17.77 -3.09 -5.28
N GLU A 369 -18.21 -2.85 -4.02
CA GLU A 369 -19.56 -3.23 -3.58
C GLU A 369 -20.61 -2.49 -4.43
N TYR A 370 -20.40 -1.20 -4.65
CA TYR A 370 -21.25 -0.37 -5.50
C TYR A 370 -21.28 -0.86 -6.96
N LEU A 371 -20.11 -1.04 -7.57
CA LEU A 371 -19.99 -1.42 -8.99
C LEU A 371 -20.53 -2.82 -9.26
N LEU A 372 -20.21 -3.79 -8.39
CA LEU A 372 -20.72 -5.15 -8.54
C LEU A 372 -22.24 -5.20 -8.34
N GLY A 373 -22.82 -4.30 -7.54
CA GLY A 373 -24.27 -4.14 -7.41
C GLY A 373 -24.97 -3.71 -8.70
N LEU A 374 -24.24 -3.22 -9.71
CA LEU A 374 -24.80 -2.91 -11.03
C LEU A 374 -24.97 -4.16 -11.92
N ILE A 375 -24.34 -5.29 -11.57
CA ILE A 375 -24.39 -6.52 -12.37
C ILE A 375 -25.74 -7.22 -12.13
N PRO A 376 -26.55 -7.45 -13.19
CA PRO A 376 -27.82 -8.15 -13.04
C PRO A 376 -27.65 -9.55 -12.44
N GLU A 377 -28.55 -9.90 -11.52
CA GLU A 377 -28.67 -11.24 -10.88
C GLU A 377 -27.47 -11.67 -10.01
N LEU A 378 -26.48 -10.80 -9.84
CA LEU A 378 -25.41 -10.97 -8.86
C LEU A 378 -25.91 -10.55 -7.48
N SER A 379 -25.84 -11.47 -6.52
CA SER A 379 -26.19 -11.20 -5.12
C SER A 379 -24.93 -11.17 -4.26
N LEU A 380 -24.61 -10.02 -3.68
CA LEU A 380 -23.45 -9.86 -2.79
C LEU A 380 -23.86 -9.52 -1.37
N ASN A 381 -23.26 -10.23 -0.43
CA ASN A 381 -23.29 -9.88 0.99
C ASN A 381 -21.94 -9.30 1.39
N ALA A 382 -21.89 -8.00 1.68
CA ALA A 382 -20.67 -7.39 2.19
C ALA A 382 -20.43 -7.83 3.63
N ILE A 383 -19.28 -8.47 3.85
CA ILE A 383 -18.81 -8.79 5.19
C ILE A 383 -18.15 -7.52 5.73
N ASN A 384 -18.69 -6.97 6.81
CA ASN A 384 -18.02 -5.92 7.56
C ASN A 384 -16.74 -6.52 8.13
N GLY A 385 -15.59 -6.22 7.51
CA GLY A 385 -14.32 -6.53 8.13
C GLY A 385 -14.20 -5.68 9.38
N ASN A 386 -13.99 -6.32 10.53
CA ASN A 386 -13.77 -5.65 11.81
C ASN A 386 -12.77 -4.49 11.71
#